data_AF-T1C6X8-F1
#
_entry.id   AF-T1C6X8-F1
#
_cell.length_a   1.000
_cell.length_b   1.000
_cell.length_c   1.000
_cell.angle_alpha   90.00
_cell.angle_beta   90.00
_cell.angle_gamma   90.00
#
_symmetry.space_group_name_H-M   'P 1'
#
loop_
_entity.id
_entity.type
_entity.pdbx_description
1 polymer ?
#
loop_
_entity_poly.entity_id
_entity_poly.type
_entity_poly.pdbx_seq_one_letter_code
_entity_poly.pdbx_strand_id
1 'polypeptide(L)'
;MVVDAAPDKIGGGNRALYDRLGIPAVFQGGEKPSVADHSFNALANYAACLGSRRLRVVSCNSTGIARAASLLAARYGIRRWEATLIRRAADPGESRKGPINGILPGLDFPSHHGPDVQTVLPGLPIHTTALTVSTNLMHVHVNHVQLERAPADVEELVRVFSGAARFKVFEAGDRVEGTPGVVEWARDLGRPRYDIMENVLWRQGIHLAGEEVRFFQAIHQESVVVPENVDALRAMFRLEDDPLRSMAITDRTLGPFPPSGLVPARLPLYRVPISAPRWACIIWKPVGTWCASPPIAWGWGSRRRSRSWHSNS
;
A
#
# COMPACT_ATOMS: atom_id res chain seq x y z
N MET A 1 -11.40 -12.50 15.63
CA MET A 1 -10.47 -11.83 14.70
C MET A 1 -9.07 -12.32 15.03
N VAL A 2 -8.21 -12.49 14.03
CA VAL A 2 -6.79 -12.82 14.22
C VAL A 2 -5.93 -11.83 13.44
N VAL A 3 -4.86 -11.35 14.05
CA VAL A 3 -3.73 -10.75 13.32
C VAL A 3 -2.67 -11.84 13.25
N ASP A 4 -2.53 -12.46 12.08
CA ASP A 4 -1.57 -13.53 11.84
C ASP A 4 -0.20 -12.90 11.58
N ALA A 5 0.72 -13.14 12.50
CA ALA A 5 2.12 -12.75 12.44
C ALA A 5 3.05 -13.98 12.49
N ALA A 6 2.55 -15.13 12.02
CA ALA A 6 3.38 -16.32 11.85
C ALA A 6 4.49 -16.07 10.80
N PRO A 7 5.58 -16.87 10.83
CA PRO A 7 6.63 -16.79 9.82
C PRO A 7 6.09 -16.96 8.39
N ASP A 8 6.82 -16.43 7.41
CA ASP A 8 6.47 -16.49 6.00
C ASP A 8 6.06 -17.91 5.55
N LYS A 9 5.01 -17.96 4.72
CA LYS A 9 4.42 -19.17 4.10
C LYS A 9 3.58 -20.03 5.06
N ILE A 10 3.48 -19.66 6.33
CA ILE A 10 2.60 -20.33 7.30
C ILE A 10 1.18 -19.79 7.23
N GLY A 11 1.01 -18.49 6.91
CA GLY A 11 -0.28 -17.82 6.88
C GLY A 11 -1.28 -18.47 5.92
N GLY A 12 -0.82 -18.97 4.77
CA GLY A 12 -1.65 -19.74 3.83
C GLY A 12 -2.30 -20.99 4.45
N GLY A 13 -1.58 -21.72 5.32
CA GLY A 13 -2.13 -22.88 6.04
C GLY A 13 -3.11 -22.46 7.14
N ASN A 14 -2.75 -21.41 7.88
CA ASN A 14 -3.60 -20.82 8.93
C ASN A 14 -4.92 -20.27 8.38
N ARG A 15 -4.91 -19.71 7.16
CA ARG A 15 -6.13 -19.25 6.49
C ARG A 15 -7.18 -20.34 6.43
N ALA A 16 -6.81 -21.57 6.04
CA ALA A 16 -7.77 -22.67 5.94
C ALA A 16 -8.45 -22.96 7.29
N LEU A 17 -7.72 -22.80 8.40
CA LEU A 17 -8.28 -22.90 9.75
C LEU A 17 -9.23 -21.74 10.06
N TYR A 18 -8.82 -20.51 9.79
CA TYR A 18 -9.65 -19.32 10.03
C TYR A 18 -10.94 -19.34 9.21
N ASP A 19 -10.87 -19.84 7.98
CA ASP A 19 -12.01 -20.02 7.07
C ASP A 19 -13.02 -21.01 7.64
N ARG A 20 -12.56 -22.18 8.11
CA ARG A 20 -13.44 -23.17 8.76
C ARG A 20 -14.11 -22.63 10.02
N LEU A 21 -13.41 -21.78 10.78
CA LEU A 21 -13.93 -21.20 12.02
C LEU A 21 -14.74 -19.92 11.79
N GLY A 22 -14.85 -19.42 10.55
CA GLY A 22 -15.54 -18.18 10.25
C GLY A 22 -14.88 -16.94 10.88
N ILE A 23 -13.59 -16.97 11.16
CA ILE A 23 -12.86 -15.91 11.85
C ILE A 23 -12.19 -14.97 10.82
N PRO A 24 -12.45 -13.65 10.86
CA PRO A 24 -11.71 -12.68 10.03
C PRO A 24 -10.23 -12.60 10.43
N ALA A 25 -9.34 -12.39 9.46
CA ALA A 25 -7.90 -12.39 9.67
C ALA A 25 -7.16 -11.29 8.90
N VAL A 26 -6.11 -10.74 9.50
CA VAL A 26 -5.09 -9.94 8.83
C VAL A 26 -3.81 -10.77 8.70
N PHE A 27 -3.21 -10.79 7.51
CA PHE A 27 -1.93 -11.45 7.23
C PHE A 27 -0.83 -10.41 6.96
N GLN A 28 0.43 -10.81 7.11
CA GLN A 28 1.58 -9.94 6.82
C GLN A 28 2.10 -10.11 5.39
N GLY A 29 2.97 -9.18 4.97
CA GLY A 29 3.48 -9.08 3.61
C GLY A 29 4.40 -10.21 3.14
N GLY A 30 4.80 -11.12 4.04
CA GLY A 30 5.51 -12.35 3.69
C GLY A 30 4.63 -13.38 2.96
N GLU A 31 3.31 -13.25 3.08
CA GLU A 31 2.36 -14.10 2.38
C GLU A 31 2.09 -13.63 0.94
N LYS A 32 1.71 -14.56 0.07
CA LYS A 32 1.28 -14.22 -1.30
C LYS A 32 -0.01 -13.37 -1.27
N PRO A 33 -0.24 -12.46 -2.24
CA PRO A 33 -1.47 -11.66 -2.30
C PRO A 33 -2.75 -12.48 -2.25
N SER A 34 -2.72 -13.69 -2.83
CA SER A 34 -3.84 -14.62 -2.87
C SER A 34 -4.30 -15.14 -1.50
N VAL A 35 -3.57 -14.89 -0.40
CA VAL A 35 -3.97 -15.26 0.97
C VAL A 35 -5.15 -14.42 1.49
N ALA A 36 -5.39 -13.25 0.90
CA ALA A 36 -6.40 -12.31 1.35
C ALA A 36 -7.35 -11.90 0.21
N ASP A 37 -8.45 -11.24 0.57
CA ASP A 37 -9.38 -10.66 -0.39
C ASP A 37 -8.72 -9.44 -1.07
N HIS A 38 -7.99 -8.66 -0.27
CA HIS A 38 -7.20 -7.51 -0.72
C HIS A 38 -5.87 -7.42 0.02
N SER A 39 -4.85 -6.89 -0.66
CA SER A 39 -3.70 -6.29 0.01
C SER A 39 -4.09 -4.94 0.61
N PHE A 40 -3.40 -4.50 1.65
CA PHE A 40 -3.77 -3.31 2.41
C PHE A 40 -2.57 -2.39 2.67
N ASN A 41 -2.81 -1.10 2.45
CA ASN A 41 -2.08 0.03 3.02
C ASN A 41 -3.07 1.18 3.28
N ALA A 42 -3.03 1.78 4.46
CA ALA A 42 -4.04 2.72 4.92
C ALA A 42 -4.13 4.00 4.06
N LEU A 43 -3.00 4.48 3.53
CA LEU A 43 -3.01 5.67 2.68
C LEU A 43 -3.38 5.34 1.22
N ALA A 44 -3.05 4.14 0.76
CA ALA A 44 -3.22 3.75 -0.63
C ALA A 44 -4.64 3.30 -0.98
N ASN A 45 -5.22 2.39 -0.19
CA ASN A 45 -6.43 1.67 -0.61
C ASN A 45 -7.42 1.32 0.51
N TYR A 46 -7.37 2.00 1.66
CA TYR A 46 -8.27 1.76 2.80
C TYR A 46 -9.74 1.62 2.43
N ALA A 47 -10.27 2.55 1.62
CA ALA A 47 -11.68 2.57 1.22
C ALA A 47 -12.08 1.33 0.42
N ALA A 48 -11.18 0.76 -0.37
CA ALA A 48 -11.42 -0.47 -1.13
C ALA A 48 -11.48 -1.71 -0.20
N CYS A 49 -10.95 -1.60 1.01
CA CYS A 49 -10.83 -2.69 1.97
C CYS A 49 -11.95 -2.70 3.03
N LEU A 50 -12.89 -1.73 2.99
CA LEU A 50 -13.98 -1.60 3.97
C LEU A 50 -14.92 -2.82 3.99
N GLY A 51 -14.98 -3.50 5.14
CA GLY A 51 -15.79 -4.71 5.33
C GLY A 51 -15.16 -6.00 4.81
N SER A 52 -13.88 -5.97 4.40
CA SER A 52 -13.16 -7.18 3.99
C SER A 52 -13.02 -8.16 5.15
N ARG A 53 -13.07 -9.47 4.87
CA ARG A 53 -12.89 -10.49 5.90
C ARG A 53 -11.44 -10.93 6.04
N ARG A 54 -10.66 -10.77 4.97
CA ARG A 54 -9.24 -11.11 4.93
C ARG A 54 -8.47 -9.99 4.26
N LEU A 55 -7.54 -9.41 4.99
CA LEU A 55 -6.61 -8.42 4.46
C LEU A 55 -5.18 -8.91 4.59
N ARG A 56 -4.33 -8.54 3.64
CA ARG A 56 -2.88 -8.72 3.74
C ARG A 56 -2.21 -7.36 3.80
N VAL A 57 -1.72 -6.96 4.97
CA VAL A 57 -0.86 -5.77 5.07
C VAL A 57 0.41 -6.06 4.29
N VAL A 58 0.76 -5.17 3.34
CA VAL A 58 1.94 -5.38 2.47
C VAL A 58 3.24 -5.31 3.27
N SER A 59 4.35 -5.77 2.67
CA SER A 59 5.65 -5.85 3.38
C SER A 59 6.15 -4.49 3.91
N CYS A 60 7.17 -4.50 4.76
CA CYS A 60 7.80 -3.27 5.27
C CYS A 60 8.23 -2.33 4.14
N ASN A 61 8.94 -2.84 3.13
CA ASN A 61 9.40 -2.05 1.99
C ASN A 61 8.22 -1.59 1.12
N SER A 62 7.26 -2.48 0.85
CA SER A 62 6.08 -2.16 0.04
C SER A 62 5.22 -1.09 0.71
N THR A 63 5.09 -1.13 2.05
CA THR A 63 4.43 -0.09 2.85
C THR A 63 5.13 1.25 2.69
N GLY A 64 6.47 1.26 2.79
CA GLY A 64 7.27 2.46 2.59
C GLY A 64 7.06 3.07 1.21
N ILE A 65 7.08 2.27 0.15
CA ILE A 65 6.84 2.75 -1.22
C ILE A 65 5.39 3.20 -1.39
N ALA A 66 4.41 2.42 -0.92
CA ALA A 66 2.99 2.72 -1.08
C ALA A 66 2.60 4.05 -0.43
N ARG A 67 3.15 4.37 0.75
CA ARG A 67 2.92 5.67 1.40
C ARG A 67 3.43 6.82 0.53
N ALA A 68 4.70 6.75 0.09
CA ALA A 68 5.30 7.81 -0.71
C ALA A 68 4.61 7.96 -2.09
N ALA A 69 4.26 6.83 -2.72
CA ALA A 69 3.54 6.80 -3.99
C ALA A 69 2.13 7.36 -3.89
N SER A 70 1.41 7.08 -2.80
CA SER A 70 0.07 7.64 -2.61
C SER A 70 0.10 9.17 -2.54
N LEU A 71 1.10 9.76 -1.87
CA LEU A 71 1.27 11.22 -1.81
C LEU A 71 1.64 11.83 -3.16
N LEU A 72 2.67 11.28 -3.82
CA LEU A 72 3.18 11.82 -5.07
C LEU A 72 2.17 11.65 -6.20
N ALA A 73 1.52 10.48 -6.32
CA ALA A 73 0.53 10.24 -7.36
C ALA A 73 -0.70 11.14 -7.21
N ALA A 74 -1.20 11.33 -5.99
CA ALA A 74 -2.33 12.21 -5.73
C ALA A 74 -2.07 13.67 -6.14
N ARG A 75 -0.83 14.14 -5.93
CA ARG A 75 -0.50 15.56 -6.06
C ARG A 75 0.13 15.94 -7.41
N TYR A 76 0.94 15.05 -7.97
CA TYR A 76 1.75 15.33 -9.15
C TYR A 76 1.54 14.34 -10.29
N GLY A 77 0.92 13.17 -10.05
CA GLY A 77 0.94 12.05 -10.99
C GLY A 77 2.33 11.42 -11.08
N ILE A 78 2.41 10.16 -11.52
CA ILE A 78 3.67 9.41 -11.61
C ILE A 78 3.74 8.73 -12.97
N ARG A 79 4.73 9.15 -13.77
CA ARG A 79 5.01 8.59 -15.10
C ARG A 79 5.91 7.36 -15.03
N ARG A 80 6.88 7.37 -14.12
CA ARG A 80 7.82 6.26 -13.89
C ARG A 80 8.37 6.32 -12.47
N TRP A 81 8.57 5.17 -11.85
CA TRP A 81 9.27 5.03 -10.58
C TRP A 81 10.32 3.93 -10.67
N GLU A 82 11.56 4.25 -10.31
CA GLU A 82 12.63 3.30 -10.10
C GLU A 82 13.09 3.34 -8.64
N ALA A 83 13.12 2.19 -7.98
CA ALA A 83 13.58 2.10 -6.60
C ALA A 83 14.61 0.99 -6.43
N THR A 84 15.74 1.34 -5.81
CA THR A 84 16.73 0.36 -5.36
C THR A 84 16.63 0.21 -3.85
N LEU A 85 16.28 -0.99 -3.40
CA LEU A 85 16.06 -1.31 -1.99
C LEU A 85 17.33 -1.92 -1.40
N ILE A 86 17.98 -1.19 -0.51
CA ILE A 86 19.13 -1.60 0.28
C ILE A 86 18.62 -2.18 1.59
N ARG A 87 18.54 -3.50 1.68
CA ARG A 87 17.87 -4.20 2.77
C ARG A 87 18.87 -4.62 3.84
N ARG A 88 18.51 -4.42 5.11
CA ARG A 88 19.09 -5.12 6.26
C ARG A 88 19.13 -6.64 6.06
N ALA A 89 20.19 -7.27 6.55
CA ALA A 89 20.42 -8.70 6.49
C ALA A 89 19.50 -9.49 7.43
N ALA A 90 19.44 -9.05 8.69
CA ALA A 90 18.74 -9.72 9.77
C ALA A 90 18.20 -8.67 10.74
N ASP A 91 17.08 -8.93 11.41
CA ASP A 91 16.63 -8.04 12.48
C ASP A 91 17.58 -8.13 13.69
N PRO A 92 17.62 -7.14 14.59
CA PRO A 92 18.56 -7.11 15.72
C PRO A 92 18.51 -8.36 16.62
N GLY A 93 17.34 -8.98 16.77
CA GLY A 93 17.18 -10.24 17.52
C GLY A 93 17.65 -11.51 16.79
N GLU A 94 18.00 -11.44 15.50
CA GLU A 94 18.29 -12.59 14.65
C GLU A 94 19.80 -12.85 14.49
N SER A 95 20.41 -13.51 15.48
CA SER A 95 21.88 -13.72 15.52
C SER A 95 22.44 -14.80 14.59
N ARG A 96 21.60 -15.52 13.84
CA ARG A 96 22.01 -16.67 13.00
C ARG A 96 21.92 -16.42 11.49
N LYS A 97 21.62 -15.20 11.06
CA LYS A 97 21.47 -14.83 9.65
C LYS A 97 22.65 -13.97 9.19
N GLY A 98 22.96 -14.06 7.90
CA GLY A 98 24.01 -13.27 7.23
C GLY A 98 23.45 -12.43 6.08
N PRO A 99 24.32 -11.77 5.30
CA PRO A 99 25.78 -11.89 5.30
C PRO A 99 26.45 -11.12 6.45
N ILE A 100 27.53 -11.68 7.02
CA ILE A 100 28.35 -10.98 8.05
C ILE A 100 29.06 -9.77 7.42
N ASN A 101 29.66 -9.96 6.25
CA ASN A 101 30.33 -8.91 5.50
C ASN A 101 30.13 -9.17 4.01
N GLY A 102 29.09 -8.57 3.43
CA GLY A 102 28.83 -8.71 2.01
C GLY A 102 27.58 -7.99 1.53
N ILE A 103 27.45 -7.93 0.22
CA ILE A 103 26.31 -7.38 -0.49
C ILE A 103 25.76 -8.50 -1.37
N LEU A 104 24.52 -8.91 -1.13
CA LEU A 104 23.85 -9.96 -1.89
C LEU A 104 22.77 -9.34 -2.78
N PRO A 105 23.00 -9.22 -4.10
CA PRO A 105 21.97 -8.74 -5.01
C PRO A 105 20.84 -9.77 -5.14
N GLY A 106 19.61 -9.30 -5.14
CA GLY A 106 18.47 -10.07 -5.66
C GLY A 106 18.55 -10.06 -7.19
N LEU A 107 18.58 -11.24 -7.80
CA LEU A 107 18.84 -11.39 -9.23
C LEU A 107 17.56 -11.27 -10.09
N ASP A 108 16.39 -11.20 -9.47
CA ASP A 108 15.12 -11.01 -10.16
C ASP A 108 14.90 -9.53 -10.53
N PHE A 109 14.56 -9.27 -11.79
CA PHE A 109 14.26 -7.94 -12.32
C PHE A 109 12.88 -7.89 -12.99
N PRO A 110 11.95 -7.03 -12.53
CA PRO A 110 12.00 -6.30 -11.27
C PRO A 110 11.95 -7.25 -10.06
N SER A 111 12.42 -6.79 -8.91
CA SER A 111 12.22 -7.52 -7.65
C SER A 111 10.73 -7.59 -7.29
N HIS A 112 10.34 -8.53 -6.43
CA HIS A 112 8.93 -8.75 -6.04
C HIS A 112 8.22 -7.51 -5.46
N HIS A 113 8.96 -6.54 -4.91
CA HIS A 113 8.40 -5.35 -4.28
C HIS A 113 7.59 -4.46 -5.24
N GLY A 114 7.97 -4.39 -6.52
CA GLY A 114 7.23 -3.61 -7.52
C GLY A 114 5.81 -4.15 -7.73
N PRO A 115 5.67 -5.42 -8.15
CA PRO A 115 4.38 -6.10 -8.23
C PRO A 115 3.60 -6.08 -6.90
N ASP A 116 4.29 -6.19 -5.75
CA ASP A 116 3.63 -6.17 -4.45
C ASP A 116 2.96 -4.82 -4.16
N VAL A 117 3.63 -3.69 -4.46
CA VAL A 117 3.04 -2.34 -4.35
C VAL A 117 1.86 -2.17 -5.29
N GLN A 118 1.92 -2.76 -6.49
CA GLN A 118 0.80 -2.70 -7.44
C GLN A 118 -0.47 -3.40 -6.93
N THR A 119 -0.37 -4.26 -5.92
CA THR A 119 -1.56 -4.85 -5.27
C THR A 119 -2.34 -3.87 -4.40
N VAL A 120 -1.72 -2.75 -4.00
CA VAL A 120 -2.40 -1.64 -3.27
C VAL A 120 -2.54 -0.38 -4.13
N LEU A 121 -1.69 -0.19 -5.14
CA LEU A 121 -1.75 0.91 -6.11
C LEU A 121 -1.75 0.34 -7.55
N PRO A 122 -2.89 -0.18 -8.04
CA PRO A 122 -2.97 -0.79 -9.36
C PRO A 122 -2.58 0.20 -10.46
N GLY A 123 -1.66 -0.22 -11.34
CA GLY A 123 -1.22 0.60 -12.48
C GLY A 123 -0.06 1.56 -12.18
N LEU A 124 0.50 1.57 -10.96
CA LEU A 124 1.72 2.33 -10.67
C LEU A 124 2.88 1.84 -11.58
N PRO A 125 3.51 2.72 -12.39
CA PRO A 125 4.60 2.32 -13.29
C PRO A 125 5.92 2.24 -12.52
N ILE A 126 6.09 1.17 -11.74
CA ILE A 126 7.23 0.97 -10.84
C ILE A 126 8.11 -0.22 -11.23
N HIS A 127 9.42 0.01 -11.26
CA HIS A 127 10.45 -1.03 -11.31
C HIS A 127 11.28 -0.97 -10.03
N THR A 128 11.55 -2.14 -9.44
CA THR A 128 12.35 -2.23 -8.23
C THR A 128 13.52 -3.18 -8.41
N THR A 129 14.63 -2.85 -7.75
CA THR A 129 15.76 -3.76 -7.54
C THR A 129 15.98 -3.87 -6.05
N ALA A 130 16.55 -4.98 -5.59
CA ALA A 130 16.79 -5.17 -4.16
C ALA A 130 18.14 -5.86 -3.93
N LEU A 131 18.83 -5.43 -2.90
CA LEU A 131 20.06 -6.06 -2.42
C LEU A 131 20.02 -6.14 -0.90
N THR A 132 20.69 -7.14 -0.34
CA THR A 132 20.85 -7.30 1.10
C THR A 132 22.26 -6.91 1.50
N VAL A 133 22.41 -6.08 2.53
CA VAL A 133 23.70 -5.61 3.07
C VAL A 133 23.85 -5.96 4.55
N SER A 134 25.09 -5.98 5.04
CA SER A 134 25.45 -6.29 6.43
C SER A 134 25.09 -5.15 7.40
N THR A 135 23.79 -4.96 7.62
CA THR A 135 23.20 -4.09 8.66
C THR A 135 21.95 -4.75 9.23
N ASN A 136 21.52 -4.33 10.43
CA ASN A 136 20.34 -4.84 11.11
C ASN A 136 19.32 -3.76 11.51
N LEU A 137 19.63 -2.47 11.32
CA LEU A 137 18.80 -1.39 11.86
C LEU A 137 17.57 -1.07 11.01
N MET A 138 17.79 -0.73 9.74
CA MET A 138 16.74 -0.27 8.84
C MET A 138 17.05 -0.67 7.39
N HIS A 139 16.03 -0.73 6.56
CA HIS A 139 16.22 -0.67 5.11
C HIS A 139 16.42 0.79 4.66
N VAL A 140 17.08 0.99 3.51
CA VAL A 140 17.17 2.28 2.83
C VAL A 140 16.73 2.10 1.38
N HIS A 141 15.92 3.01 0.87
CA HIS A 141 15.53 3.03 -0.54
C HIS A 141 16.17 4.23 -1.22
N VAL A 142 16.71 4.00 -2.41
CA VAL A 142 17.08 5.06 -3.36
C VAL A 142 15.96 5.14 -4.38
N ASN A 143 15.21 6.24 -4.38
CA ASN A 143 14.06 6.42 -5.27
C ASN A 143 14.39 7.44 -6.35
N HIS A 144 14.00 7.12 -7.57
CA HIS A 144 13.99 8.03 -8.71
C HIS A 144 12.60 7.98 -9.33
N VAL A 145 11.89 9.10 -9.28
CA VAL A 145 10.49 9.22 -9.70
C VAL A 145 10.38 10.32 -10.74
N GLN A 146 9.83 9.97 -11.89
CA GLN A 146 9.44 10.93 -12.90
C GLN A 146 7.95 11.25 -12.72
N LEU A 147 7.64 12.49 -12.37
CA LEU A 147 6.28 12.97 -12.13
C LEU A 147 5.60 13.39 -13.44
N GLU A 148 4.27 13.49 -13.43
CA GLU A 148 3.53 14.07 -14.56
C GLU A 148 3.51 15.61 -14.52
N ARG A 149 3.61 16.18 -13.32
CA ARG A 149 3.69 17.63 -13.07
C ARG A 149 4.85 17.93 -12.13
N ALA A 150 5.67 18.91 -12.48
CA ALA A 150 6.75 19.38 -11.63
C ALA A 150 6.21 20.10 -10.37
N PRO A 151 6.72 19.79 -9.17
CA PRO A 151 6.66 20.68 -8.02
C PRO A 151 7.31 22.04 -8.34
N ALA A 152 6.90 23.10 -7.66
CA ALA A 152 7.47 24.44 -7.84
C ALA A 152 8.95 24.49 -7.45
N ASP A 153 9.31 23.84 -6.34
CA ASP A 153 10.66 23.74 -5.83
C ASP A 153 10.81 22.50 -4.92
N VAL A 154 12.05 22.25 -4.49
CA VAL A 154 12.35 21.16 -3.56
C VAL A 154 11.67 21.34 -2.19
N GLU A 155 11.44 22.59 -1.78
CA GLU A 155 10.78 22.89 -0.50
C GLU A 155 9.30 22.51 -0.51
N GLU A 156 8.64 22.56 -1.66
CA GLU A 156 7.29 22.04 -1.83
C GLU A 156 7.25 20.53 -1.55
N LEU A 157 8.18 19.76 -2.12
CA LEU A 157 8.27 18.32 -1.86
C LEU A 157 8.52 18.02 -0.39
N VAL A 158 9.41 18.78 0.25
CA VAL A 158 9.72 18.65 1.67
C VAL A 158 8.47 18.89 2.51
N ARG A 159 7.71 19.95 2.23
CA ARG A 159 6.42 20.24 2.89
C ARG A 159 5.38 19.14 2.66
N VAL A 160 5.35 18.53 1.48
CA VAL A 160 4.44 17.41 1.18
C VAL A 160 4.75 16.20 2.04
N PHE A 161 6.04 15.83 2.15
CA PHE A 161 6.44 14.71 3.00
C PHE A 161 6.29 15.05 4.49
N SER A 162 6.78 16.19 4.96
CA SER A 162 6.74 16.56 6.39
C SER A 162 5.33 16.87 6.91
N GLY A 163 4.42 17.29 6.02
CA GLY A 163 3.01 17.52 6.35
C GLY A 163 2.15 16.26 6.31
N ALA A 164 2.65 15.15 5.78
CA ALA A 164 1.90 13.90 5.68
C ALA A 164 2.03 13.03 6.93
N ALA A 165 0.94 12.33 7.27
CA ALA A 165 0.95 11.37 8.36
C ALA A 165 1.96 10.24 8.09
N ARG A 166 2.67 9.82 9.14
CA ARG A 166 3.66 8.73 9.10
C ARG A 166 4.89 8.99 8.22
N PHE A 167 5.30 10.24 8.16
CA PHE A 167 6.58 10.66 7.60
C PHE A 167 7.37 11.46 8.64
N LYS A 168 8.68 11.27 8.68
CA LYS A 168 9.61 12.11 9.42
C LYS A 168 10.71 12.55 8.46
N VAL A 169 10.77 13.87 8.21
CA VAL A 169 11.88 14.49 7.49
C VAL A 169 12.85 15.04 8.53
N PHE A 170 14.11 14.62 8.47
CA PHE A 170 15.20 15.21 9.25
C PHE A 170 15.79 16.41 8.52
N GLU A 171 15.97 17.50 9.25
CA GLU A 171 16.61 18.72 8.77
C GLU A 171 18.13 18.66 8.97
N ALA A 172 18.88 19.53 8.30
CA ALA A 172 20.33 19.60 8.46
C ALA A 172 20.77 19.88 9.90
N GLY A 173 19.99 20.67 10.63
CA GLY A 173 20.24 20.98 12.03
C GLY A 173 20.04 19.80 12.99
N ASP A 174 19.32 18.75 12.57
CA ASP A 174 18.99 17.59 13.42
C ASP A 174 20.21 16.67 13.64
N ARG A 175 21.27 16.80 12.82
CA ARG A 175 22.52 16.00 12.90
C ARG A 175 22.29 14.48 12.84
N VAL A 176 21.23 14.04 12.17
CA VAL A 176 20.93 12.63 11.91
C VAL A 176 21.38 12.27 10.49
N GLU A 177 22.56 11.67 10.33
CA GLU A 177 23.19 11.45 9.02
C GLU A 177 22.85 10.10 8.35
N GLY A 178 22.28 9.16 9.10
CA GLY A 178 21.98 7.83 8.60
C GLY A 178 21.19 6.99 9.59
N THR A 179 20.93 5.73 9.23
CA THR A 179 20.07 4.83 10.01
C THR A 179 20.51 4.65 11.48
N PRO A 180 21.81 4.66 11.86
CA PRO A 180 22.19 4.64 13.28
C PRO A 180 21.70 5.86 14.05
N GLY A 181 21.82 7.06 13.47
CA GLY A 181 21.33 8.29 14.11
C GLY A 181 19.81 8.34 14.20
N VAL A 182 19.10 7.72 13.24
CA VAL A 182 17.63 7.61 13.29
C VAL A 182 17.19 6.71 14.45
N VAL A 183 17.87 5.58 14.64
CA VAL A 183 17.60 4.68 15.78
C VAL A 183 17.95 5.35 17.11
N GLU A 184 19.06 6.08 17.20
CA GLU A 184 19.41 6.81 18.42
C GLU A 184 18.40 7.89 18.75
N TRP A 185 17.95 8.65 17.74
CA TRP A 185 16.83 9.60 17.89
C TRP A 185 15.56 8.93 18.46
N ALA A 186 15.21 7.73 17.97
CA ALA A 186 14.05 7.00 18.48
C ALA A 186 14.23 6.52 19.93
N ARG A 187 15.46 6.12 20.30
CA ARG A 187 15.83 5.72 21.67
C ARG A 187 15.78 6.92 22.63
N ASP A 188 16.32 8.06 22.22
CA ASP A 188 16.32 9.30 23.01
C ASP A 188 14.91 9.83 23.27
N LEU A 189 13.99 9.63 22.32
CA LEU A 189 12.56 9.91 22.51
C LEU A 189 11.85 8.91 23.43
N GLY A 190 12.53 7.85 23.88
CA GLY A 190 11.95 6.82 24.74
C GLY A 190 10.90 5.97 24.03
N ARG A 191 10.96 5.84 22.69
CA ARG A 191 9.99 5.02 21.94
C ARG A 191 10.11 3.56 22.37
N PRO A 192 8.99 2.85 22.63
CA PRO A 192 9.02 1.43 22.92
C PRO A 192 9.80 0.69 21.83
N ARG A 193 10.79 -0.11 22.25
CA ARG A 193 11.65 -0.89 21.33
C ARG A 193 12.33 -0.07 20.23
N TYR A 194 12.57 1.23 20.44
CA TYR A 194 13.09 2.15 19.42
C TYR A 194 12.29 2.16 18.11
N ASP A 195 11.02 1.76 18.15
CA ASP A 195 10.18 1.58 16.98
C ASP A 195 10.05 2.88 16.19
N ILE A 196 10.37 2.88 14.89
CA ILE A 196 10.14 4.01 13.98
C ILE A 196 9.06 3.69 12.96
N MET A 197 7.82 4.06 13.26
CA MET A 197 6.67 3.69 12.42
C MET A 197 6.52 4.57 11.17
N GLU A 198 7.28 5.66 11.08
CA GLU A 198 7.32 6.61 9.98
C GLU A 198 8.20 6.14 8.82
N ASN A 199 7.88 6.61 7.60
CA ASN A 199 8.90 6.71 6.56
C ASN A 199 9.87 7.84 6.95
N VAL A 200 11.15 7.53 7.04
CA VAL A 200 12.17 8.50 7.39
C VAL A 200 12.84 9.03 6.14
N LEU A 201 12.93 10.35 5.99
CA LEU A 201 13.63 11.02 4.90
C LEU A 201 14.62 12.05 5.48
N TRP A 202 15.54 12.49 4.65
CA TRP A 202 16.47 13.58 4.96
C TRP A 202 16.23 14.72 3.98
N ARG A 203 16.06 15.94 4.48
CA ARG A 203 15.86 17.14 3.65
C ARG A 203 16.90 17.22 2.55
N GLN A 204 18.18 17.04 2.89
CA GLN A 204 19.31 17.13 1.95
C GLN A 204 19.36 15.95 0.97
N GLY A 205 18.69 14.84 1.30
CA GLY A 205 18.54 13.68 0.44
C GLY A 205 17.39 13.79 -0.54
N ILE A 206 16.61 14.89 -0.55
CA ILE A 206 15.54 15.14 -1.51
C ILE A 206 16.05 16.12 -2.58
N HIS A 207 15.97 15.70 -3.84
CA HIS A 207 16.41 16.46 -5.00
C HIS A 207 15.31 16.56 -6.04
N LEU A 208 15.24 17.71 -6.70
CA LEU A 208 14.29 18.01 -7.76
C LEU A 208 15.01 18.59 -8.97
N ALA A 209 14.70 18.09 -10.17
CA ALA A 209 15.14 18.63 -11.44
C ALA A 209 13.99 18.56 -12.46
N GLY A 210 13.21 19.64 -12.59
CA GLY A 210 12.00 19.64 -13.42
C GLY A 210 10.97 18.66 -12.86
N GLU A 211 10.64 17.62 -13.62
CA GLU A 211 9.72 16.54 -13.21
C GLU A 211 10.42 15.37 -12.53
N GLU A 212 11.75 15.38 -12.47
CA GLU A 212 12.57 14.30 -11.92
C GLU A 212 12.82 14.53 -10.42
N VAL A 213 12.30 13.63 -9.59
CA VAL A 213 12.49 13.63 -8.14
C VAL A 213 13.41 12.48 -7.76
N ARG A 214 14.43 12.76 -6.95
CA ARG A 214 15.24 11.73 -6.32
C ARG A 214 15.20 11.90 -4.81
N PHE A 215 14.98 10.80 -4.10
CA PHE A 215 14.99 10.86 -2.64
C PHE A 215 15.43 9.56 -1.98
N PHE A 216 16.12 9.71 -0.86
CA PHE A 216 16.37 8.63 0.08
C PHE A 216 15.22 8.53 1.07
N GLN A 217 14.80 7.30 1.38
CA GLN A 217 13.98 7.05 2.55
C GLN A 217 14.49 5.81 3.30
N ALA A 218 14.41 5.83 4.63
CA ALA A 218 14.70 4.68 5.48
C ALA A 218 13.42 4.13 6.09
N ILE A 219 13.38 2.80 6.21
CA ILE A 219 12.23 2.04 6.67
C ILE A 219 12.68 1.15 7.84
N HIS A 220 12.10 1.40 9.02
CA HIS A 220 12.30 0.52 10.17
C HIS A 220 11.35 -0.67 10.03
N GLN A 221 11.92 -1.78 9.57
CA GLN A 221 11.17 -2.97 9.17
C GLN A 221 10.39 -3.61 10.30
N GLU A 222 10.85 -3.47 11.55
CA GLU A 222 10.23 -4.09 12.72
C GLU A 222 8.90 -3.43 13.08
N SER A 223 8.68 -2.16 12.72
CA SER A 223 7.53 -1.40 13.21
C SER A 223 6.70 -0.67 12.14
N VAL A 224 7.21 -0.46 10.92
CA VAL A 224 6.52 0.35 9.90
C VAL A 224 5.09 -0.14 9.57
N VAL A 225 4.85 -1.45 9.68
CA VAL A 225 3.55 -2.10 9.40
C VAL A 225 2.63 -2.22 10.62
N VAL A 226 3.11 -1.91 11.82
CA VAL A 226 2.32 -1.96 13.06
C VAL A 226 1.08 -1.07 12.98
N PRO A 227 1.17 0.23 12.62
CA PRO A 227 -0.02 1.06 12.51
C PRO A 227 -0.94 0.64 11.35
N GLU A 228 -0.38 0.06 10.28
CA GLU A 228 -1.16 -0.46 9.14
C GLU A 228 -2.06 -1.61 9.56
N ASN A 229 -1.59 -2.49 10.46
CA ASN A 229 -2.42 -3.56 11.02
C ASN A 229 -3.60 -2.99 11.81
N VAL A 230 -3.39 -1.96 12.63
CA VAL A 230 -4.47 -1.31 13.41
C VAL A 230 -5.53 -0.70 12.49
N ASP A 231 -5.12 -0.01 11.44
CA ASP A 231 -6.04 0.57 10.46
C ASP A 231 -6.78 -0.49 9.64
N ALA A 232 -6.10 -1.59 9.28
CA ALA A 232 -6.72 -2.72 8.61
C ALA A 232 -7.89 -3.27 9.44
N LEU A 233 -7.74 -3.35 10.77
CA LEU A 233 -8.84 -3.77 11.64
C LEU A 233 -10.01 -2.81 11.59
N ARG A 234 -9.78 -1.49 11.65
CA ARG A 234 -10.88 -0.53 11.54
C ARG A 234 -11.58 -0.63 10.18
N ALA A 235 -10.84 -0.85 9.10
CA ALA A 235 -11.40 -1.05 7.77
C ALA A 235 -12.25 -2.33 7.69
N MET A 236 -11.73 -3.46 8.16
CA MET A 236 -12.42 -4.76 8.13
C MET A 236 -13.75 -4.73 8.87
N PHE A 237 -13.80 -4.04 10.00
CA PHE A 237 -15.00 -3.97 10.84
C PHE A 237 -15.84 -2.72 10.60
N ARG A 238 -15.49 -1.88 9.62
CA ARG A 238 -16.15 -0.59 9.32
C ARG A 238 -16.33 0.27 10.58
N LEU A 239 -15.29 0.34 11.39
CA LEU A 239 -15.28 1.14 12.63
C LEU A 239 -15.00 2.62 12.35
N GLU A 240 -14.43 2.91 11.19
CA GLU A 240 -14.17 4.25 10.67
C GLU A 240 -14.16 4.16 9.14
N ASP A 241 -14.86 5.07 8.46
CA ASP A 241 -14.93 5.09 6.99
C ASP A 241 -13.89 6.07 6.40
N ASP A 242 -13.47 7.08 7.15
CA ASP A 242 -12.45 8.04 6.72
C ASP A 242 -11.02 7.51 7.04
N PRO A 243 -10.20 7.20 6.01
CA PRO A 243 -8.85 6.69 6.21
C PRO A 243 -7.98 7.62 7.04
N LEU A 244 -8.06 8.93 6.81
CA LEU A 244 -7.24 9.91 7.52
C LEU A 244 -7.63 9.98 9.00
N ARG A 245 -8.92 9.78 9.30
CA ARG A 245 -9.40 9.72 10.68
C ARG A 245 -8.97 8.42 11.37
N SER A 246 -9.02 7.28 10.69
CA SER A 246 -8.50 6.01 11.24
C SER A 246 -7.02 6.13 11.57
N MET A 247 -6.22 6.62 10.62
CA MET A 247 -4.79 6.83 10.81
C MET A 247 -4.53 7.79 11.98
N ALA A 248 -5.23 8.92 12.05
CA ALA A 248 -5.07 9.88 13.14
C ALA A 248 -5.43 9.28 14.52
N ILE A 249 -6.42 8.38 14.61
CA ILE A 249 -6.71 7.65 15.85
C ILE A 249 -5.55 6.72 16.20
N THR A 250 -5.08 5.90 15.26
CA THR A 250 -3.93 5.00 15.44
C THR A 250 -2.69 5.77 15.91
N ASP A 251 -2.35 6.84 15.20
CA ASP A 251 -1.13 7.60 15.40
C ASP A 251 -1.14 8.29 16.77
N ARG A 252 -2.29 8.79 17.23
CA ARG A 252 -2.43 9.30 18.61
C ARG A 252 -2.30 8.21 19.68
N THR A 253 -2.77 6.99 19.40
CA THR A 253 -2.74 5.89 20.37
C THR A 253 -1.35 5.26 20.52
N LEU A 254 -0.58 5.14 19.44
CA LEU A 254 0.72 4.45 19.45
C LEU A 254 1.89 5.32 19.97
N GLY A 255 1.67 6.60 20.25
CA GLY A 255 2.75 7.51 20.70
C GLY A 255 3.57 8.06 19.52
N PRO A 256 4.51 9.00 19.77
CA PRO A 256 4.63 10.21 18.99
C PRO A 256 5.16 9.96 17.57
N PHE A 257 4.22 9.80 16.64
CA PHE A 257 4.24 10.64 15.45
C PHE A 257 4.19 12.09 15.98
N PRO A 258 5.20 12.94 15.78
CA PRO A 258 5.08 14.33 16.20
C PRO A 258 3.78 14.89 15.60
N PRO A 259 2.97 15.65 16.37
CA PRO A 259 1.77 16.25 15.81
C PRO A 259 2.21 17.16 14.67
N SER A 260 2.03 16.72 13.42
CA SER A 260 2.10 17.65 12.31
C SER A 260 0.95 18.63 12.55
N GLY A 261 1.28 19.90 12.80
CA GLY A 261 0.32 21.00 12.96
C GLY A 261 -0.50 21.29 11.69
N LEU A 262 -0.62 20.32 10.78
CA LEU A 262 -1.35 20.36 9.54
C LEU A 262 -2.11 19.04 9.44
N VAL A 263 -3.40 19.08 9.75
CA VAL A 263 -4.35 18.14 9.15
C VAL A 263 -4.14 18.26 7.63
N PRO A 264 -3.76 17.18 6.91
CA PRO A 264 -3.59 17.29 5.47
C PRO A 264 -4.92 17.77 4.89
N ALA A 265 -4.91 18.92 4.22
CA ALA A 265 -6.02 19.33 3.38
C ALA A 265 -6.33 18.15 2.45
N ARG A 266 -7.56 17.62 2.54
CA ARG A 266 -8.09 16.45 1.80
C ARG A 266 -7.24 16.12 0.57
N LEU A 267 -6.28 15.21 0.73
CA LEU A 267 -5.56 14.70 -0.42
C LEU A 267 -6.59 13.94 -1.27
N PRO A 268 -6.76 14.27 -2.56
CA PRO A 268 -7.58 13.43 -3.42
C PRO A 268 -6.94 12.04 -3.41
N LEU A 269 -7.67 11.06 -2.86
CA LEU A 269 -7.25 9.66 -2.86
C LEU A 269 -6.84 9.26 -4.28
N TYR A 270 -5.79 8.45 -4.40
CA TYR A 270 -5.34 7.89 -5.67
C TYR A 270 -6.55 7.30 -6.42
N ARG A 271 -6.89 7.88 -7.57
CA ARG A 271 -7.93 7.35 -8.44
C ARG A 271 -7.28 6.31 -9.33
N VAL A 272 -7.72 5.06 -9.21
CA VAL A 272 -7.36 3.98 -10.15
C VAL A 272 -7.63 4.49 -11.57
N PRO A 273 -6.63 4.45 -12.48
CA PRO A 273 -6.87 4.75 -13.89
C PRO A 273 -7.90 3.75 -14.42
N ILE A 274 -9.11 4.22 -14.71
CA ILE A 274 -10.12 3.39 -15.36
C ILE A 274 -9.71 3.26 -16.82
N SER A 275 -9.03 2.16 -17.17
CA SER A 275 -8.93 1.72 -18.57
C SER A 275 -10.24 1.05 -18.98
N ALA A 276 -11.30 1.83 -19.15
CA ALA A 276 -12.53 1.32 -19.74
C ALA A 276 -12.33 1.15 -21.27
N PRO A 277 -12.56 -0.04 -21.85
CA PRO A 277 -12.73 -0.15 -23.29
C PRO A 277 -13.97 0.66 -23.68
N ARG A 278 -13.84 1.54 -24.68
CA ARG A 278 -14.94 2.31 -25.25
C ARG A 278 -16.00 1.36 -25.81
N TRP A 279 -17.03 1.08 -25.03
CA TRP A 279 -18.32 0.62 -25.55
C TRP A 279 -19.30 1.77 -25.43
N ALA A 280 -19.75 2.27 -26.59
CA ALA A 280 -20.74 3.32 -26.70
C ALA A 280 -22.05 2.87 -26.03
N CYS A 281 -22.45 3.53 -24.95
CA CYS A 281 -23.80 3.43 -24.41
C CYS A 281 -24.75 4.19 -25.35
N ILE A 282 -25.56 3.45 -26.09
CA ILE A 282 -26.72 3.98 -26.81
C ILE A 282 -27.76 4.37 -25.74
N ILE A 283 -28.04 5.67 -25.64
CA ILE A 283 -29.08 6.22 -24.78
C ILE A 283 -30.43 5.93 -25.43
N TRP A 284 -31.26 5.12 -24.78
CA TRP A 284 -32.67 4.94 -25.12
C TRP A 284 -33.50 6.05 -24.44
N LYS A 285 -34.11 6.94 -25.22
CA LYS A 285 -35.15 7.87 -24.75
C LYS A 285 -36.50 7.16 -24.73
N PRO A 286 -37.35 7.32 -23.70
CA PRO A 286 -38.73 6.90 -23.77
C PRO A 286 -39.54 7.93 -24.57
N VAL A 287 -40.15 7.52 -25.68
CA VAL A 287 -41.12 8.33 -26.43
C VAL A 287 -42.51 8.00 -25.90
N GLY A 288 -43.23 9.05 -25.49
CA GLY A 288 -44.60 9.00 -25.04
C GLY A 288 -45.60 8.64 -26.14
N THR A 289 -46.68 8.02 -25.68
CA THR A 289 -47.95 7.70 -26.34
C THR A 289 -48.56 8.83 -27.17
N TRP A 290 -49.15 8.53 -28.34
CA TRP A 290 -50.53 8.89 -28.73
C TRP A 290 -51.00 8.04 -29.94
N CYS A 291 -52.23 7.52 -29.80
CA CYS A 291 -53.24 6.99 -30.74
C CYS A 291 -52.87 6.50 -32.17
N ALA A 292 -53.24 5.26 -32.50
CA ALA A 292 -54.46 4.89 -33.27
C ALA A 292 -54.49 3.37 -33.58
N SER A 293 -55.69 2.78 -33.56
CA SER A 293 -56.04 1.35 -33.65
C SER A 293 -56.05 0.80 -35.11
N PRO A 294 -56.61 -0.42 -35.39
CA PRO A 294 -55.97 -1.74 -35.57
C PRO A 294 -56.23 -2.27 -37.03
N PRO A 295 -56.38 -3.58 -37.42
CA PRO A 295 -56.20 -4.90 -36.77
C PRO A 295 -55.33 -5.89 -37.60
N ILE A 296 -54.99 -7.10 -37.14
CA ILE A 296 -55.56 -8.44 -37.53
C ILE A 296 -54.54 -9.46 -36.95
N ALA A 297 -54.82 -10.25 -35.90
CA ALA A 297 -55.62 -11.47 -35.76
C ALA A 297 -54.99 -12.78 -36.34
N TRP A 298 -54.90 -13.79 -35.45
CA TRP A 298 -54.67 -15.25 -35.65
C TRP A 298 -53.21 -15.70 -35.92
N GLY A 299 -52.65 -16.75 -35.31
CA GLY A 299 -53.22 -17.77 -34.42
C GLY A 299 -52.16 -18.73 -33.86
N TRP A 300 -52.59 -19.38 -32.79
CA TRP A 300 -52.22 -20.65 -32.15
C TRP A 300 -51.16 -21.57 -32.78
N GLY A 301 -50.31 -22.14 -31.92
CA GLY A 301 -49.44 -23.26 -32.29
C GLY A 301 -48.60 -23.81 -31.14
N SER A 302 -49.26 -24.41 -30.14
CA SER A 302 -48.62 -25.26 -29.14
C SER A 302 -47.84 -26.43 -29.76
N ARG A 303 -46.70 -26.82 -29.18
CA ARG A 303 -46.41 -28.24 -28.88
C ARG A 303 -45.24 -28.41 -27.92
N ARG A 304 -45.56 -29.13 -26.84
CA ARG A 304 -44.68 -29.78 -25.86
C ARG A 304 -43.87 -30.92 -26.48
N ARG A 305 -42.89 -31.35 -25.68
CA ARG A 305 -42.29 -32.70 -25.48
C ARG A 305 -40.86 -32.80 -25.99
N SER A 306 -39.92 -33.52 -25.37
CA SER A 306 -39.79 -34.18 -24.06
C SER A 306 -38.47 -34.97 -24.10
N ARG A 307 -37.74 -35.06 -22.97
CA ARG A 307 -36.86 -36.18 -22.55
C ARG A 307 -35.65 -36.48 -23.49
N SER A 308 -34.51 -37.05 -23.09
CA SER A 308 -34.07 -37.81 -21.91
C SER A 308 -32.53 -37.86 -21.88
N TRP A 309 -31.99 -37.96 -20.66
CA TRP A 309 -30.88 -38.78 -20.18
C TRP A 309 -30.01 -39.57 -21.18
N HIS A 310 -28.68 -39.45 -21.01
CA HIS A 310 -27.77 -40.59 -20.88
C HIS A 310 -26.54 -40.26 -20.03
N SER A 311 -26.09 -41.26 -19.28
CA SER A 311 -24.93 -41.35 -18.39
C SER A 311 -23.84 -42.24 -18.99
N ASN A 312 -22.71 -42.30 -18.27
CA ASN A 312 -21.49 -43.13 -18.44
C ASN A 312 -20.39 -42.41 -19.23
N SER A 313 -19.15 -42.29 -18.78
CA SER A 313 -18.36 -43.08 -17.80
C SER A 313 -17.30 -42.19 -17.17
#